data_AF-A0A2V7BXN9-F1
#
_entry.id   AF-A0A2V7BXN9-F1
#
_cell.length_a   1.000
_cell.length_b   1.000
_cell.length_c   1.000
_cell.angle_alpha   90.00
_cell.angle_beta   90.00
_cell.angle_gamma   90.00
#
_symmetry.space_group_name_H-M   'P 1'
#
loop_
_entity.id
_entity.type
_entity.pdbx_description
1 polymer ?
#
loop_
_entity_poly.entity_id
_entity_poly.type
_entity_poly.pdbx_seq_one_letter_code
_entity_poly.pdbx_strand_id
1 'polypeptide(L)'
;MRLQFDRGTIVLTDPPKDLDLAEAPGVLWDARVHAHRAPASKYPALKRWLLQSRAGFQDIPEPVSPTQELWSEVDLRPYQEAALSA
;
A
#
# COMPACT_ATOMS: atom_id res chain seq x y z
N MET A 1 0.14 13.53 -6.78
CA MET A 1 -0.01 12.09 -7.06
C MET A 1 -1.12 11.48 -6.25
N ARG A 2 -1.82 10.52 -6.84
CA ARG A 2 -2.87 9.73 -6.19
C ARG A 2 -2.59 8.23 -6.36
N LEU A 3 -2.83 7.47 -5.30
CA LEU A 3 -2.82 6.01 -5.31
C LEU A 3 -4.24 5.48 -5.39
N GLN A 4 -4.49 4.54 -6.30
CA GLN A 4 -5.79 3.90 -6.45
C GLN A 4 -5.64 2.39 -6.55
N PHE A 5 -6.40 1.64 -5.75
CA PHE A 5 -6.52 0.20 -5.93
C PHE A 5 -7.41 -0.10 -7.14
N ASP A 6 -6.90 -0.93 -8.05
CA ASP A 6 -7.63 -1.44 -9.21
C ASP A 6 -7.28 -2.92 -9.43
N ARG A 7 -8.27 -3.80 -9.21
CA ARG A 7 -8.22 -5.23 -9.55
C ARG A 7 -6.91 -5.95 -9.19
N GLY A 8 -6.41 -5.74 -7.98
CA GLY A 8 -5.17 -6.38 -7.49
C GLY A 8 -3.88 -5.62 -7.81
N THR A 9 -3.99 -4.43 -8.37
CA THR A 9 -2.88 -3.51 -8.60
C THR A 9 -3.14 -2.15 -7.96
N ILE A 10 -2.10 -1.34 -7.85
CA ILE A 10 -2.16 0.06 -7.48
C ILE A 10 -1.81 0.85 -8.72
N VAL A 11 -2.69 1.76 -9.11
CA VAL A 11 -2.45 2.74 -10.17
C VAL A 11 -1.97 4.03 -9.51
N LEU A 12 -0.91 4.59 -10.06
CA LEU A 12 -0.35 5.88 -9.65
C LEU A 12 -0.63 6.90 -10.76
N THR A 13 -1.35 7.96 -10.42
CA THR A 13 -1.65 9.08 -11.33
C THR A 13 -1.05 10.38 -10.82
N ASP A 14 -0.78 11.31 -11.74
CA ASP A 14 -0.29 12.66 -11.44
C ASP A 14 1.00 12.67 -10.59
N PRO A 15 2.06 11.93 -10.98
CA PRO A 15 3.34 11.97 -10.26
C PRO A 15 3.93 13.40 -10.28
N PRO A 16 4.56 13.84 -9.18
CA PRO A 16 5.34 15.08 -9.21
C PRO A 16 6.48 14.94 -10.23
N LYS A 17 6.85 16.05 -10.90
CA LYS A 17 7.87 16.05 -11.95
C LYS A 17 9.25 15.58 -11.48
N ASP A 18 9.55 15.81 -10.20
CA ASP A 18 10.85 15.51 -9.61
C ASP A 18 10.91 14.12 -8.97
N LEU A 19 9.85 13.32 -9.09
CA LEU A 19 9.78 11.97 -8.54
C LEU A 19 10.02 10.92 -9.63
N ASP A 20 11.16 10.24 -9.55
CA ASP A 20 11.46 9.13 -10.43
C ASP A 20 10.73 7.86 -9.97
N LEU A 21 9.68 7.48 -10.70
CA LEU A 21 8.91 6.28 -10.44
C LEU A 21 9.59 4.99 -10.92
N ALA A 22 10.68 5.07 -11.70
CA ALA A 22 11.44 3.88 -12.09
C ALA A 22 12.15 3.24 -10.89
N GLU A 23 12.53 4.06 -9.90
CA GLU A 23 13.14 3.63 -8.63
C GLU A 23 12.09 3.10 -7.62
N ALA A 24 10.80 3.24 -7.93
CA ALA A 24 9.74 2.89 -7.00
C ALA A 24 9.51 1.36 -6.95
N PRO A 25 9.35 0.76 -5.74
CA PRO A 25 9.28 -0.69 -5.60
C PRO A 25 8.13 -1.35 -6.38
N GLY A 26 8.49 -2.11 -7.42
CA GLY A 26 7.54 -2.89 -8.22
C GLY A 26 6.59 -2.05 -9.09
N VAL A 27 6.91 -0.77 -9.29
CA VAL A 27 6.16 0.12 -10.18
C VAL A 27 6.68 -0.03 -11.61
N LEU A 28 5.77 -0.16 -12.58
CA LEU A 28 6.07 -0.23 -14.00
C LEU A 28 5.10 0.66 -14.79
N TRP A 29 5.54 1.21 -15.91
CA TRP A 29 4.66 1.91 -16.85
C TRP A 29 3.76 0.90 -17.58
N ASP A 30 2.45 1.14 -17.53
CA ASP A 30 1.46 0.39 -18.30
C ASP A 30 0.94 1.26 -19.46
N ALA A 31 1.42 0.96 -20.68
CA ALA A 31 1.07 1.72 -21.87
C ALA A 31 -0.40 1.63 -22.27
N ARG A 32 -1.16 0.62 -21.78
CA ARG A 32 -2.58 0.43 -22.15
C ARG A 32 -3.50 1.42 -21.44
N VAL A 33 -3.12 1.79 -20.22
CA VAL A 33 -3.88 2.73 -19.37
C VAL A 33 -3.14 4.06 -19.17
N HIS A 34 -1.98 4.22 -19.80
CA HIS A 34 -1.12 5.39 -19.71
C HIS A 34 -0.84 5.82 -18.25
N ALA A 35 -0.53 4.85 -17.39
CA ALA A 35 -0.26 5.09 -15.98
C ALA A 35 0.78 4.13 -15.41
N HIS A 36 1.38 4.52 -14.30
CA HIS A 36 2.28 3.65 -13.54
C HIS A 36 1.47 2.70 -12.66
N ARG A 37 1.85 1.43 -12.63
CA ARG A 37 1.17 0.38 -11.86
C ARG A 37 2.14 -0.47 -11.05
N ALA A 38 1.70 -0.89 -9.87
CA ALA A 38 2.38 -1.90 -9.07
C ALA A 38 1.40 -2.99 -8.61
N PRO A 39 1.84 -4.23 -8.38
CA PRO A 39 1.01 -5.22 -7.68
C PRO A 39 0.60 -4.71 -6.30
N ALA A 40 -0.65 -4.95 -5.89
CA ALA A 40 -1.15 -4.43 -4.60
C ALA A 40 -0.38 -4.97 -3.38
N SER A 41 0.23 -6.15 -3.49
CA SER A 41 1.12 -6.71 -2.45
C SER A 41 2.37 -5.87 -2.19
N LYS A 42 2.76 -5.00 -3.13
CA LYS A 42 3.89 -4.06 -2.97
C LYS A 42 3.48 -2.76 -2.28
N TYR A 43 2.20 -2.55 -1.96
CA TYR A 43 1.70 -1.34 -1.32
C TYR A 43 2.51 -0.92 -0.09
N PRO A 44 2.84 -1.80 0.89
CA PRO A 44 3.57 -1.34 2.08
C PRO A 44 4.97 -0.82 1.75
N ALA A 45 5.66 -1.47 0.81
CA ALA A 45 6.99 -1.05 0.36
C ALA A 45 6.92 0.27 -0.43
N LEU A 46 5.94 0.38 -1.34
CA LEU A 46 5.69 1.59 -2.12
C LEU A 46 5.34 2.79 -1.23
N LYS A 47 4.42 2.61 -0.27
CA LYS A 47 4.03 3.65 0.70
C LYS A 47 5.22 4.12 1.51
N ARG A 48 6.06 3.20 2.01
CA ARG A 48 7.28 3.55 2.74
C ARG A 48 8.25 4.35 1.87
N TRP A 49 8.48 3.92 0.64
CA TRP A 49 9.32 4.62 -0.32
C TRP A 49 8.80 6.03 -0.59
N LEU A 50 7.49 6.21 -0.82
CA LEU A 50 6.88 7.52 -1.04
C LEU A 50 7.05 8.48 0.15
N LEU A 51 6.88 7.97 1.37
CA LEU A 51 7.10 8.73 2.60
C LEU A 51 8.58 9.14 2.75
N GLN A 52 9.51 8.24 2.45
CA GLN A 52 10.96 8.50 2.51
C GLN A 52 11.39 9.53 1.46
N SER A 53 10.82 9.46 0.25
CA SER A 53 11.02 10.42 -0.83
C SER A 53 10.35 11.78 -0.57
N ARG A 54 9.64 11.93 0.57
CA ARG A 54 8.84 13.14 0.94
C ARG A 54 7.89 13.57 -0.17
N ALA A 55 7.45 12.63 -1.01
CA ALA A 55 6.51 12.91 -2.07
C ALA A 55 5.12 13.10 -1.47
N GLY A 56 4.49 14.25 -1.74
CA GLY A 56 3.08 14.43 -1.39
C GLY A 56 2.19 13.50 -2.22
N PHE A 57 1.44 12.62 -1.57
CA PHE A 57 0.49 11.73 -2.25
C PHE A 57 -0.84 11.62 -1.50
N GLN A 58 -1.91 11.41 -2.27
CA GLN A 58 -3.21 10.99 -1.75
C GLN A 58 -3.23 9.46 -1.68
N ASP A 59 -3.42 8.93 -0.48
CA ASP A 59 -3.43 7.49 -0.24
C ASP A 59 -4.73 6.83 -0.71
N ILE A 60 -4.72 5.50 -0.79
CA ILE A 60 -5.91 4.70 -1.07
C ILE A 60 -6.87 4.88 0.13
N PRO A 61 -8.12 5.31 -0.08
CA PRO A 61 -9.05 5.51 1.01
C PRO A 61 -9.32 4.18 1.73
N GLU A 62 -9.21 4.19 3.05
CA GLU A 62 -9.61 3.05 3.86
C GLU A 62 -11.11 2.83 3.68
N PRO A 63 -11.55 1.58 3.38
CA PRO A 63 -12.97 1.29 3.33
C PRO A 63 -13.57 1.57 4.71
N VAL A 64 -14.68 2.31 4.73
CA VAL A 64 -15.46 2.52 5.96
C VAL A 64 -15.96 1.15 6.41
N SER A 65 -15.27 0.59 7.41
CA SER A 65 -15.68 -0.67 7.99
C SER A 65 -16.85 -0.41 8.95
N PRO A 66 -17.91 -1.23 8.92
CA PRO A 66 -18.94 -1.14 9.95
C PRO A 66 -18.28 -1.27 11.32
N THR A 67 -18.80 -0.54 12.32
CA THR A 67 -18.29 -0.49 13.69
C THR A 67 -17.91 -1.90 14.15
N GLN A 68 -16.62 -2.13 14.35
CA GLN A 68 -16.11 -3.43 14.80
C GLN A 68 -16.76 -3.78 16.14
N GLU A 69 -17.30 -4.99 16.25
CA GLU A 69 -17.55 -5.57 17.56
C GLU A 69 -16.25 -5.53 18.39
N LEU A 70 -16.38 -5.23 19.68
CA LEU A 70 -15.24 -5.22 20.59
C LEU A 70 -14.52 -6.56 20.50
N TRP A 71 -13.25 -6.52 20.15
CA TRP A 71 -12.39 -7.70 20.05
C TRP A 71 -12.47 -8.50 21.35
N SER A 72 -12.78 -9.79 21.24
CA SER A 72 -12.72 -10.70 22.38
C SER A 72 -11.26 -11.10 22.66
N GLU A 73 -10.95 -11.32 23.93
CA GLU A 73 -9.66 -11.84 24.35
C GLU A 73 -9.48 -13.26 23.81
N VAL A 74 -8.36 -13.52 23.12
CA VAL A 74 -8.04 -14.84 22.56
C VAL A 74 -7.03 -15.52 23.48
N ASP A 75 -7.41 -16.66 24.06
CA ASP A 75 -6.50 -17.45 24.89
C ASP A 75 -5.48 -18.18 24.01
N LEU A 76 -4.21 -17.77 24.09
CA LEU A 76 -3.11 -18.29 23.27
C LEU A 76 -2.32 -19.37 24.02
N ARG A 77 -2.04 -20.48 23.34
CA ARG A 77 -1.11 -21.50 23.85
C ARG A 77 0.32 -20.93 23.86
N PRO A 78 1.23 -21.43 24.71
CA PRO A 78 2.59 -20.89 24.83
C PRO A 78 3.37 -20.79 23.51
N TYR A 79 3.20 -21.75 22.59
CA TYR A 79 3.87 -21.68 21.27
C TYR A 79 3.23 -20.67 20.30
N GLN A 80 1.96 -20.31 20.51
CA GLN A 80 1.27 -19.28 19.73
C GLN A 80 1.72 -17.89 20.18
N GLU A 81 1.83 -17.68 21.50
CA GLU A 81 2.41 -16.46 22.07
C GLU A 81 3.86 -16.24 21.59
N ALA A 82 4.65 -17.31 21.58
CA ALA A 82 6.02 -17.27 21.05
C ALA A 82 6.07 -16.95 19.54
N ALA A 83 5.08 -17.39 18.77
CA ALA A 83 5.00 -17.08 17.33
C ALA A 83 4.53 -15.65 17.04
N LEU A 84 3.66 -15.09 17.89
CA LEU A 84 3.16 -13.72 17.76
C LEU A 84 4.21 -12.67 18.11
N SER A 85 5.09 -12.98 19.06
CA SER A 85 6.10 -12.06 19.60
C SER A 85 7.47 -12.11 18.90
N ALA A 86 7.67 -13.04 17.96
CA ALA A 86 8.91 -13.19 17.18
C ALA A 86 8.99 -12.22 15.99
#